data_AF-A0A5S3YM87-F1
#
_entry.id   AF-A0A5S3YM87-F1
#
_cell.length_a   1.000
_cell.length_b   1.000
_cell.length_c   1.000
_cell.angle_alpha   90.00
_cell.angle_beta   90.00
_cell.angle_gamma   90.00
#
_symmetry.space_group_name_H-M   'P 1'
#
loop_
_entity.id
_entity.type
_entity.pdbx_description
1 polymer ?
#
loop_
_entity_poly.entity_id
_entity_poly.type
_entity_poly.pdbx_seq_one_letter_code
_entity_poly.pdbx_strand_id
1 'polypeptide(L)'
;RLDRVNTLVSDLLKRSVVEGQSYQGLGTDYAVLTREYHNNVNVVSRYIGGVYVDRGFAGQENAQTPFTPVPEQEQRRAMQVLSDFVFAPDAFSVDQELAQHLQIQRRFFFNYAKTEDPKFHDMAVRTQKSVLNHVLHPVVLKRI
;
A
#
# COMPACT_ATOMS: atom_id res chain seq x y z
N ARG A 1 -4.69 -5.21 -8.63
CA ARG A 1 -4.07 -5.76 -7.39
C ARG A 1 -4.57 -5.01 -6.15
N LEU A 2 -4.70 -3.68 -6.21
CA LEU A 2 -5.30 -2.86 -5.15
C LEU A 2 -6.79 -3.19 -4.91
N ASP A 3 -7.57 -3.38 -5.98
CA ASP A 3 -8.99 -3.78 -5.87
C ASP A 3 -9.16 -5.06 -5.06
N ARG A 4 -8.29 -6.05 -5.31
CA ARG A 4 -8.30 -7.32 -4.59
C ARG A 4 -7.99 -7.13 -3.10
N VAL A 5 -7.09 -6.20 -2.74
CA VAL A 5 -6.84 -5.89 -1.32
C VAL A 5 -8.09 -5.29 -0.69
N ASN A 6 -8.76 -4.36 -1.37
CA ASN A 6 -10.01 -3.75 -0.87
C ASN A 6 -11.12 -4.79 -0.70
N THR A 7 -11.29 -5.71 -1.64
CA THR A 7 -12.24 -6.82 -1.51
C THR A 7 -11.91 -7.74 -0.33
N LEU A 8 -10.63 -8.03 -0.11
CA LEU A 8 -10.22 -8.86 1.03
C LEU A 8 -10.45 -8.16 2.38
N VAL A 9 -10.32 -6.82 2.42
CA VAL A 9 -10.64 -6.01 3.60
C VAL A 9 -12.14 -6.01 3.88
N SER A 10 -13.01 -5.91 2.87
CA SER A 10 -14.46 -5.96 3.08
C SER A 10 -14.94 -7.33 3.59
N ASP A 11 -14.25 -8.41 3.22
CA ASP A 11 -14.59 -9.76 3.66
C ASP A 11 -13.86 -10.20 4.94
N LEU A 12 -13.04 -9.33 5.55
CA LEU A 12 -12.14 -9.70 6.64
C LEU A 12 -12.87 -10.21 7.87
N LEU A 13 -13.96 -9.55 8.27
CA LEU A 13 -14.78 -9.96 9.41
C LEU A 13 -15.28 -11.40 9.26
N LYS A 14 -15.76 -11.75 8.07
CA LYS A 14 -16.30 -13.10 7.78
C LYS A 14 -15.22 -14.16 7.75
N ARG A 15 -13.97 -13.80 7.43
CA ARG A 15 -12.88 -14.75 7.17
C ARG A 15 -11.96 -14.96 8.38
N SER A 16 -11.78 -13.94 9.19
CA SER A 16 -10.75 -13.92 10.24
C SER A 16 -11.31 -14.02 11.66
N VAL A 17 -12.63 -13.92 11.83
CA VAL A 17 -13.30 -14.12 13.12
C VAL A 17 -13.60 -15.62 13.28
N VAL A 18 -13.14 -16.18 14.41
CA VAL A 18 -13.35 -17.58 14.77
C VAL A 18 -14.07 -17.63 16.10
N GLU A 19 -15.17 -18.39 16.16
CA GLU A 19 -15.96 -18.56 17.38
C GLU A 19 -15.08 -19.09 18.53
N GLY A 20 -15.24 -18.50 19.72
CA GLY A 20 -14.44 -18.84 20.89
C GLY A 20 -13.00 -18.28 20.91
N GLN A 21 -12.60 -17.50 19.91
CA GLN A 21 -11.28 -16.86 19.84
C GLN A 21 -11.37 -15.33 19.94
N SER A 22 -10.24 -14.68 20.30
CA SER A 22 -10.13 -13.22 20.29
C SER A 22 -10.03 -12.66 18.86
N TYR A 23 -10.32 -11.37 18.69
CA TYR A 23 -10.13 -10.64 17.42
C TYR A 23 -8.67 -10.41 16.99
N GLN A 24 -7.68 -10.98 17.69
CA GLN A 24 -6.27 -10.89 17.32
C GLN A 24 -5.98 -11.34 15.88
N GLY A 25 -6.66 -12.39 15.41
CA GLY A 25 -6.52 -12.87 14.03
C GLY A 25 -6.94 -11.81 13.02
N LEU A 26 -8.12 -11.22 13.22
CA LEU A 26 -8.64 -10.11 12.41
C LEU A 26 -7.67 -8.91 12.38
N GLY A 27 -7.17 -8.49 13.54
CA GLY A 27 -6.20 -7.38 13.61
C GLY A 27 -4.88 -7.69 12.88
N THR A 28 -4.43 -8.94 12.94
CA THR A 28 -3.22 -9.39 12.24
C THR A 28 -3.42 -9.37 10.73
N ASP A 29 -4.53 -9.93 10.24
CA ASP A 29 -4.84 -9.98 8.80
C ASP A 29 -5.03 -8.58 8.22
N TYR A 30 -5.72 -7.69 8.94
CA TYR A 30 -5.88 -6.29 8.54
C TYR A 30 -4.52 -5.58 8.41
N ALA A 31 -3.59 -5.82 9.35
CA ALA A 31 -2.25 -5.25 9.30
C ALA A 31 -1.45 -5.76 8.09
N VAL A 32 -1.58 -7.05 7.74
CA VAL A 32 -0.95 -7.62 6.54
C VAL A 32 -1.51 -6.97 5.27
N LEU A 33 -2.84 -6.90 5.13
CA LEU A 33 -3.48 -6.32 3.95
C LEU A 33 -3.14 -4.83 3.78
N THR A 34 -3.15 -4.09 4.89
CA THR A 34 -2.71 -2.69 4.92
C THR A 34 -1.26 -2.52 4.46
N ARG A 35 -0.35 -3.40 4.90
CA ARG A 35 1.04 -3.38 4.47
C ARG A 35 1.17 -3.69 2.98
N GLU A 36 0.42 -4.67 2.48
CA GLU A 36 0.39 -4.99 1.06
C GLU A 36 -0.16 -3.83 0.24
N TYR A 37 -1.23 -3.17 0.69
CA TYR A 37 -1.76 -1.96 0.07
C TYR A 37 -0.67 -0.89 -0.08
N HIS A 38 0.00 -0.56 1.03
CA HIS A 38 1.09 0.39 1.09
C HIS A 38 2.23 0.03 0.13
N ASN A 39 2.65 -1.24 0.10
CA ASN A 39 3.71 -1.70 -0.80
C ASN A 39 3.30 -1.54 -2.27
N ASN A 40 2.07 -1.90 -2.62
CA ASN A 40 1.56 -1.82 -3.99
C ASN A 40 1.53 -0.38 -4.49
N VAL A 41 1.01 0.58 -3.72
CA VAL A 41 0.97 1.98 -4.16
C VAL A 41 2.37 2.60 -4.27
N ASN A 42 3.32 2.17 -3.44
CA ASN A 42 4.73 2.55 -3.61
C ASN A 42 5.36 1.95 -4.87
N VAL A 43 4.93 0.77 -5.31
CA VAL A 43 5.37 0.22 -6.60
C VAL A 43 4.77 1.05 -7.74
N VAL A 44 3.50 1.42 -7.66
CA VAL A 44 2.84 2.29 -8.64
C VAL A 44 3.57 3.63 -8.77
N SER A 45 3.99 4.25 -7.67
CA SER A 45 4.70 5.54 -7.74
C SER A 45 6.00 5.48 -8.53
N ARG A 46 6.67 4.32 -8.61
CA ARG A 46 7.92 4.13 -9.39
C ARG A 46 7.75 4.19 -10.90
N TYR A 47 6.51 4.11 -11.39
CA TYR A 47 6.23 4.30 -12.81
C TYR A 47 6.29 5.78 -13.22
N ILE A 48 6.08 6.72 -12.29
CA ILE A 48 6.15 8.17 -12.57
C ILE A 48 7.62 8.61 -12.58
N GLY A 49 8.12 9.13 -13.71
CA GLY A 49 9.54 9.42 -13.89
C GLY A 49 10.44 8.17 -13.82
N GLY A 50 9.85 6.99 -14.02
CA GLY A 50 10.53 5.70 -13.94
C GLY A 50 11.39 5.40 -15.17
N VAL A 51 12.38 4.52 -14.98
CA VAL A 51 13.21 3.97 -16.05
C VAL A 51 13.31 2.46 -15.84
N TYR A 52 12.89 1.69 -16.85
CA TYR A 52 13.12 0.26 -16.90
C TYR A 52 14.60 -0.02 -17.12
N VAL A 53 15.13 -0.93 -16.30
CA VAL A 53 16.55 -1.29 -16.31
C VAL A 53 16.68 -2.74 -16.75
N ASP A 54 17.26 -2.94 -17.93
CA ASP A 54 17.72 -4.25 -18.39
C ASP A 54 19.19 -4.43 -18.00
N ARG A 55 19.55 -5.63 -17.54
CA ARG A 55 20.90 -5.98 -17.07
C ARG A 55 21.56 -7.07 -17.91
N GLY A 56 21.07 -7.30 -19.12
CA GLY A 56 21.70 -8.22 -20.07
C GLY A 56 23.12 -7.77 -20.43
N PHE A 57 23.99 -8.75 -20.68
CA PHE A 57 25.35 -8.47 -21.13
C PHE A 57 25.37 -8.09 -22.62
N ALA A 58 26.41 -7.36 -23.04
CA ALA A 58 26.62 -7.05 -24.44
C ALA A 58 26.73 -8.35 -25.27
N GLY A 59 25.90 -8.48 -26.31
CA GLY A 59 25.84 -9.67 -27.16
C GLY A 59 25.02 -10.83 -26.59
N GLN A 60 24.37 -10.67 -25.43
CA GLN A 60 23.44 -11.67 -24.90
C GLN A 60 22.16 -11.71 -25.74
N GLU A 61 21.76 -12.91 -26.15
CA GLU A 61 20.50 -13.14 -26.86
C GLU A 61 19.31 -12.68 -26.01
N ASN A 62 18.38 -11.93 -26.62
CA ASN A 62 17.21 -11.32 -25.98
C ASN A 62 17.49 -10.18 -24.97
N ALA A 63 18.73 -9.67 -24.87
CA ALA A 63 18.99 -8.46 -24.09
C ALA A 63 18.23 -7.25 -24.66
N GLN A 64 17.57 -6.48 -23.79
CA GLN A 64 16.84 -5.28 -24.17
C GLN A 64 17.73 -4.04 -24.05
N THR A 65 17.21 -2.88 -24.47
CA THR A 65 17.87 -1.60 -24.21
C THR A 65 18.09 -1.42 -22.69
N PRO A 66 19.33 -1.21 -22.23
CA PRO A 66 19.66 -1.17 -20.80
C PRO A 66 18.84 -0.18 -19.99
N PHE A 67 18.50 0.97 -20.57
CA PHE A 67 17.63 1.98 -19.97
C PHE A 67 16.51 2.36 -20.91
N THR A 68 15.27 2.10 -20.51
CA THR A 68 14.09 2.50 -21.26
C THR A 68 13.17 3.35 -20.37
N PRO A 69 12.86 4.61 -20.71
CA PRO A 69 11.94 5.41 -19.90
C PRO A 69 10.56 4.76 -19.89
N VAL A 70 9.85 4.89 -18.76
CA VAL A 70 8.46 4.41 -18.69
C VAL A 70 7.62 5.20 -19.71
N PRO A 71 6.86 4.52 -20.60
CA PRO A 71 6.04 5.20 -21.60
C PRO A 71 5.02 6.15 -20.96
N GLU A 72 4.74 7.27 -21.62
CA GLU A 72 3.81 8.30 -21.12
C GLU A 72 2.46 7.71 -20.67
N GLN A 73 1.91 6.77 -21.46
CA GLN A 73 0.66 6.10 -21.14
C GLN A 73 0.70 5.38 -19.78
N GLU A 74 1.79 4.68 -19.47
CA GLU A 74 1.97 3.99 -18.19
C GLU A 74 2.19 4.98 -17.04
N GLN A 75 2.88 6.10 -17.28
CA GLN A 75 3.02 7.16 -16.27
C GLN A 75 1.65 7.78 -15.93
N ARG A 76 0.84 8.09 -16.95
CA ARG A 76 -0.53 8.61 -16.76
C ARG A 76 -1.43 7.61 -16.03
N ARG A 77 -1.33 6.33 -16.40
CA ARG A 77 -2.03 5.25 -15.69
C ARG A 77 -1.63 5.19 -14.22
N ALA A 78 -0.34 5.30 -13.91
CA ALA A 78 0.15 5.30 -12.53
C ALA A 78 -0.39 6.50 -11.73
N MET A 79 -0.41 7.70 -12.34
CA MET A 79 -1.01 8.88 -11.71
C MET A 79 -2.51 8.68 -11.42
N GLN A 80 -3.26 8.11 -12.37
CA GLN A 80 -4.69 7.82 -12.18
C GLN A 80 -4.90 6.84 -11.02
N VAL A 81 -4.15 5.74 -10.98
CA VAL A 81 -4.23 4.77 -9.89
C VAL A 81 -3.92 5.42 -8.53
N LEU A 82 -2.91 6.29 -8.44
CA LEU A 82 -2.63 6.97 -7.17
C LEU A 82 -3.73 7.98 -6.80
N SER A 83 -4.32 8.65 -7.80
CA SER A 83 -5.48 9.53 -7.57
C SER A 83 -6.63 8.75 -6.96
N ASP A 84 -7.00 7.61 -7.56
CA ASP A 84 -8.17 6.83 -7.16
C ASP A 84 -7.97 6.09 -5.82
N PHE A 85 -6.75 5.61 -5.55
CA PHE A 85 -6.47 4.72 -4.41
C PHE A 85 -5.67 5.37 -3.27
N VAL A 86 -5.08 6.55 -3.44
CA VAL A 86 -4.25 7.17 -2.39
C VAL A 86 -4.73 8.57 -2.04
N PHE A 87 -5.19 9.33 -3.02
CA PHE A 87 -5.55 10.74 -2.84
C PHE A 87 -7.05 11.02 -2.96
N ALA A 88 -7.86 10.02 -3.31
CA ALA A 88 -9.31 10.12 -3.22
C ALA A 88 -9.75 10.35 -1.76
N PRO A 89 -10.85 11.10 -1.54
CA PRO A 89 -11.31 11.44 -0.19
C PRO A 89 -11.71 10.21 0.64
N ASP A 90 -12.12 9.14 -0.02
CA ASP A 90 -12.57 7.86 0.54
C ASP A 90 -11.54 6.72 0.39
N ALA A 91 -10.34 7.00 -0.15
CA ALA A 91 -9.29 6.00 -0.40
C ALA A 91 -8.91 5.13 0.82
N PHE A 92 -9.11 5.67 2.04
CA PHE A 92 -8.79 5.00 3.30
C PHE A 92 -10.02 4.88 4.22
N SER A 93 -11.24 4.95 3.68
CA SER A 93 -12.44 4.70 4.46
C SER A 93 -12.44 3.26 4.96
N VAL A 94 -12.68 3.08 6.26
CA VAL A 94 -12.80 1.76 6.88
C VAL A 94 -14.23 1.60 7.36
N ASP A 95 -14.83 0.46 7.08
CA ASP A 95 -16.16 0.11 7.56
C ASP A 95 -16.22 0.18 9.10
N GLN A 96 -17.31 0.73 9.63
CA GLN A 96 -17.47 0.97 11.06
C GLN A 96 -17.47 -0.33 11.86
N GLU A 97 -18.13 -1.38 11.35
CA GLU A 97 -18.17 -2.69 11.99
C GLU A 97 -16.75 -3.28 12.03
N LEU A 98 -16.00 -3.22 10.92
CA LEU A 98 -14.62 -3.68 10.91
C LEU A 98 -13.76 -2.90 11.92
N ALA A 99 -13.88 -1.57 11.95
CA ALA A 99 -13.10 -0.72 12.84
C ALA A 99 -13.32 -1.04 14.33
N GLN A 100 -14.56 -1.33 14.72
CA GLN A 100 -14.92 -1.66 16.10
C GLN A 100 -14.39 -3.03 16.56
N HIS A 101 -14.13 -3.95 15.62
CA HIS A 101 -13.69 -5.31 15.92
C HIS A 101 -12.18 -5.52 15.77
N LEU A 102 -11.40 -4.50 15.37
CA LEU A 102 -9.93 -4.58 15.23
C LEU A 102 -9.16 -4.57 16.57
N GLN A 103 -9.74 -5.17 17.62
CA GLN A 103 -9.11 -5.28 18.92
C GLN A 103 -7.90 -6.22 18.87
N ILE A 104 -6.76 -5.72 19.31
CA ILE A 104 -5.54 -6.52 19.52
C ILE A 104 -5.59 -7.15 20.91
N GLN A 105 -5.31 -8.45 21.00
CA GLN A 105 -5.23 -9.14 22.28
C GLN A 105 -4.05 -8.59 23.09
N ARG A 106 -4.35 -8.09 24.28
CA ARG A 106 -3.33 -7.60 25.20
C ARG A 106 -2.40 -8.72 25.64
N ARG A 107 -1.08 -8.51 25.46
CA ARG A 107 -0.03 -9.40 25.96
C ARG A 107 0.75 -8.65 27.03
N PHE A 108 0.58 -9.07 28.29
CA PHE A 108 1.14 -8.40 29.48
C PHE A 108 0.75 -6.91 29.60
N PHE A 109 1.51 -6.14 30.36
CA PHE A 109 1.27 -4.72 30.63
C PHE A 109 2.15 -3.78 29.77
N PHE A 110 2.50 -4.18 28.54
CA PHE A 110 3.44 -3.42 27.69
C PHE A 110 2.86 -2.18 26.99
N ASN A 111 1.57 -1.89 27.17
CA ASN A 111 0.93 -0.70 26.62
C ASN A 111 1.14 0.50 27.55
N TYR A 112 2.37 1.02 27.59
CA TYR A 112 2.71 2.24 28.34
C TYR A 112 2.19 3.47 27.60
N ALA A 113 2.96 3.98 26.63
CA ALA A 113 2.66 5.21 25.90
C ALA A 113 1.74 5.02 24.68
N LYS A 114 1.13 3.85 24.51
CA LYS A 114 0.29 3.51 23.36
C LYS A 114 -1.10 3.11 23.80
N THR A 115 -2.10 3.63 23.10
CA THR A 115 -3.49 3.22 23.24
C THR A 115 -3.79 2.03 22.32
N GLU A 116 -4.84 1.28 22.65
CA GLU A 116 -5.21 0.04 21.94
C GLU A 116 -6.04 0.29 20.67
N ASP A 117 -6.52 1.53 20.46
CA ASP A 117 -7.36 1.86 19.32
C ASP A 117 -6.56 1.93 18.00
N PRO A 118 -7.15 1.46 16.88
CA PRO A 118 -6.50 1.47 15.58
C PRO A 118 -6.33 2.90 15.03
N LYS A 119 -5.13 3.20 14.53
CA LYS A 119 -4.76 4.53 13.99
C LYS A 119 -4.89 4.59 12.47
N PHE A 120 -6.13 4.61 11.97
CA PHE A 120 -6.40 4.58 10.51
C PHE A 120 -5.83 5.78 9.76
N HIS A 121 -5.92 6.99 10.33
CA HIS A 121 -5.38 8.19 9.71
C HIS A 121 -3.84 8.19 9.65
N ASP A 122 -3.16 7.62 10.65
CA ASP A 122 -1.70 7.48 10.62
C ASP A 122 -1.27 6.58 9.45
N MET A 123 -2.01 5.50 9.21
CA MET A 123 -1.81 4.60 8.07
C MET A 123 -2.01 5.31 6.73
N ALA A 124 -3.07 6.11 6.60
CA ALA A 124 -3.36 6.91 5.41
C ALA A 124 -2.23 7.92 5.14
N VAL A 125 -1.91 8.75 6.14
CA VAL A 125 -0.87 9.79 6.06
C VAL A 125 0.51 9.18 5.75
N ARG A 126 0.86 8.06 6.39
CA ARG A 126 2.11 7.34 6.11
C ARG A 126 2.20 6.91 4.66
N THR A 127 1.10 6.41 4.10
CA THR A 127 1.05 5.94 2.71
C THR A 127 1.12 7.09 1.72
N GLN A 128 0.32 8.13 1.92
CA GLN A 128 0.35 9.35 1.12
C GLN A 128 1.73 10.01 1.12
N LYS A 129 2.35 10.17 2.31
CA LYS A 129 3.71 10.69 2.44
C LYS A 129 4.72 9.85 1.68
N SER A 130 4.65 8.52 1.77
CA SER A 130 5.58 7.64 1.06
C SER A 130 5.51 7.81 -0.46
N VAL A 131 4.30 7.92 -1.01
CA VAL A 131 4.07 8.18 -2.43
C VAL A 131 4.61 9.55 -2.83
N LEU A 132 4.23 10.61 -2.10
CA LEU A 132 4.67 11.98 -2.38
C LEU A 132 6.19 12.14 -2.26
N ASN A 133 6.81 11.54 -1.24
CA ASN A 133 8.25 11.55 -1.04
C ASN A 133 8.99 10.96 -2.24
N HIS A 134 8.42 9.96 -2.90
CA HIS A 134 9.01 9.39 -4.11
C HIS A 134 8.82 10.32 -5.32
N VAL A 135 7.58 10.72 -5.61
CA VAL A 135 7.25 11.49 -6.82
C VAL A 135 7.89 12.88 -6.80
N LEU A 136 7.99 13.50 -5.62
CA LEU A 136 8.61 14.82 -5.42
C LEU A 136 10.11 14.73 -5.14
N HIS A 137 10.71 13.54 -5.20
CA HIS A 137 12.13 13.41 -4.95
C HIS A 137 12.95 14.10 -6.05
N PRO A 138 13.99 14.88 -5.74
CA PRO A 138 14.77 15.61 -6.74
C PRO A 138 15.34 14.73 -7.87
N VAL A 139 15.66 13.47 -7.57
CA VAL A 139 16.17 12.50 -8.56
C VAL A 139 15.09 12.07 -9.56
N VAL A 140 13.83 12.01 -9.15
CA VAL A 140 12.69 11.67 -10.00
C VAL A 140 12.33 12.88 -10.85
N LEU A 141 12.24 14.07 -10.23
CA LEU A 141 11.92 15.32 -10.91
C LEU A 141 12.93 15.72 -12.00
N LYS A 142 14.18 15.26 -11.94
CA LYS A 142 15.17 15.47 -13.01
C LYS A 142 14.86 14.72 -14.32
N ARG A 143 13.86 13.82 -14.31
CA ARG A 143 13.50 12.93 -15.43
C ARG A 143 12.10 13.19 -15.99
N ILE A 144 11.39 14.17 -15.42
CA ILE A 144 10.05 14.62 -15.81
C ILE A 144 10.21 16.01 -16.41
#